data_AF-A0A2W5MTG0-F1
#
_entry.id   AF-A0A2W5MTG0-F1
#
_cell.length_a   1.000
_cell.length_b   1.000
_cell.length_c   1.000
_cell.angle_alpha   90.00
_cell.angle_beta   90.00
_cell.angle_gamma   90.00
#
_symmetry.space_group_name_H-M   'P 1'
#
loop_
_entity.id
_entity.type
_entity.pdbx_description
1 polymer ?
#
loop_
_entity_poly.entity_id
_entity_poly.type
_entity_poly.pdbx_seq_one_letter_code
_entity_poly.pdbx_strand_id
1 'polypeptide(L)'
;MAEDFLSDVATETYADHVILRPPNRLKARVAKRVDPLVRQIDPVRRAEQALSLLENEFDNWMALEVDRLEEARAVLSTHSGAAELAELYRSCHDIRGQAATLGFPLAGEIADGLCDLIDALDGEAPPQALIDRHVEAIRAIVREDVHGRDHPLGEALVEHLKGLRLRIRPAGDEDR
;
A
#
# COMPACT_ATOMS: atom_id res chain seq x y z
N MET A 1 42.67 -3.82 -30.89
CA MET A 1 42.82 -3.75 -29.42
C MET A 1 41.88 -4.74 -28.71
N ALA A 2 41.88 -6.02 -29.10
CA ALA A 2 41.08 -7.07 -28.46
C ALA A 2 41.85 -8.39 -28.27
N GLU A 3 43.15 -8.40 -28.59
CA GLU A 3 43.99 -9.61 -28.53
C GLU A 3 44.65 -9.82 -27.15
N ASP A 4 44.51 -8.86 -26.23
CA ASP A 4 45.21 -8.86 -24.93
C ASP A 4 44.33 -9.33 -23.76
N PHE A 5 43.12 -9.83 -24.04
CA PHE A 5 42.15 -10.25 -23.01
C PHE A 5 42.26 -11.76 -22.66
N LEU A 6 42.85 -12.55 -23.54
CA LEU A 6 42.92 -14.02 -23.41
C LEU A 6 44.32 -14.53 -23.01
N SER A 7 45.33 -13.67 -22.98
CA SER A 7 46.72 -14.02 -22.71
C SER A 7 47.04 -14.25 -21.23
N ASP A 8 46.14 -13.89 -20.30
CA ASP A 8 46.40 -13.88 -18.84
C ASP A 8 45.35 -14.68 -18.02
N VAL A 9 44.63 -15.61 -18.65
CA VAL A 9 43.63 -16.46 -17.97
C VAL A 9 44.25 -17.80 -17.61
N ALA A 10 44.53 -18.00 -16.31
CA ALA A 10 45.01 -19.29 -15.81
C ALA A 10 43.96 -20.37 -16.06
N THR A 11 44.37 -21.45 -16.74
CA THR A 11 43.49 -22.54 -17.18
C THR A 11 43.95 -23.85 -16.53
N GLU A 12 43.06 -24.51 -15.78
CA GLU A 12 43.27 -25.85 -15.21
C GLU A 12 42.40 -26.85 -15.96
N THR A 13 42.98 -27.87 -16.59
CA THR A 13 42.25 -28.88 -17.35
C THR A 13 42.17 -30.19 -16.58
N TYR A 14 40.94 -30.67 -16.36
CA TYR A 14 40.59 -31.96 -15.78
C TYR A 14 40.02 -32.89 -16.86
N ALA A 15 39.87 -34.18 -16.55
CA ALA A 15 39.52 -35.21 -17.54
C ALA A 15 38.15 -34.98 -18.23
N ASP A 16 37.24 -34.27 -17.56
CA ASP A 16 35.87 -34.01 -17.98
C ASP A 16 35.54 -32.52 -18.18
N HIS A 17 36.40 -31.59 -17.74
CA HIS A 17 36.15 -30.15 -17.87
C HIS A 17 37.42 -29.28 -17.76
N VAL A 18 37.27 -28.01 -18.15
CA VAL A 18 38.33 -26.99 -18.08
C VAL A 18 37.86 -25.83 -17.20
N ILE A 19 38.66 -25.48 -16.19
CA ILE A 19 38.42 -24.34 -15.30
C ILE A 19 39.25 -23.15 -15.77
N LEU A 20 38.57 -22.07 -16.14
CA LEU A 20 39.17 -20.77 -16.41
C LEU A 20 39.11 -19.93 -15.12
N ARG A 21 40.27 -19.46 -14.63
CA ARG A 21 40.36 -18.52 -13.51
C ARG A 21 40.86 -17.15 -14.00
N PRO A 22 39.97 -16.28 -14.52
CA PRO A 22 40.33 -14.90 -14.83
C PRO A 22 40.86 -14.18 -13.59
N PRO A 23 41.91 -13.33 -13.72
CA PRO A 23 42.45 -12.60 -12.59
C PRO A 23 41.40 -11.64 -11.99
N ASN A 24 41.18 -11.72 -10.67
CA ASN A 24 40.20 -10.89 -9.97
C ASN A 24 40.66 -9.43 -9.88
N ARG A 25 40.27 -8.63 -10.88
CA ARG A 25 40.58 -7.20 -10.98
C ARG A 25 39.52 -6.29 -10.31
N LEU A 26 38.52 -6.85 -9.64
CA LEU A 26 37.43 -6.08 -9.03
C LEU A 26 37.95 -5.13 -7.94
N LYS A 27 38.90 -5.60 -7.10
CA LYS A 27 39.49 -4.77 -6.02
C LYS A 27 40.17 -3.51 -6.55
N ALA A 28 40.89 -3.61 -7.67
CA ALA A 28 41.58 -2.47 -8.29
C ALA A 28 40.61 -1.46 -8.92
N ARG A 29 39.42 -1.90 -9.36
CA ARG A 29 38.39 -1.02 -9.92
C ARG A 29 37.50 -0.38 -8.85
N VAL A 30 37.25 -1.09 -7.74
CA VAL A 30 36.48 -0.56 -6.59
C VAL A 30 37.27 0.53 -5.86
N ALA A 31 38.57 0.33 -5.63
CA ALA A 31 39.40 1.31 -4.93
C ALA A 31 39.52 2.67 -5.67
N LYS A 32 39.34 2.69 -7.01
CA LYS A 32 39.38 3.92 -7.82
C LYS A 32 38.06 4.68 -7.91
N ARG A 33 36.94 4.12 -7.43
CA ARG A 33 35.60 4.71 -7.62
C ARG A 33 35.04 5.41 -6.37
N VAL A 34 35.68 5.26 -5.22
CA VAL A 34 35.25 5.96 -4.01
C VAL A 34 36.05 7.25 -3.91
N ASP A 35 35.45 8.33 -4.38
CA ASP A 35 35.96 9.68 -4.17
C ASP A 35 36.21 9.89 -2.65
N PRO A 36 37.40 10.35 -2.21
CA PRO A 36 37.68 10.63 -0.81
C PRO A 36 36.66 11.57 -0.15
N LEU A 37 35.98 12.43 -0.93
CA LEU A 37 34.91 13.31 -0.45
C LEU A 37 33.63 12.54 -0.05
N VAL A 38 33.35 11.40 -0.66
CA VAL A 38 32.19 10.56 -0.31
C VAL A 38 32.35 9.91 1.06
N ARG A 39 33.57 9.78 1.58
CA ARG A 39 33.81 9.34 2.98
C ARG A 39 33.42 10.38 4.04
N GLN A 40 33.26 11.66 3.66
CA GLN A 40 32.86 12.72 4.58
C GLN A 40 31.34 12.90 4.68
N ILE A 41 30.57 12.29 3.78
CA ILE A 41 29.12 12.24 3.86
C ILE A 41 28.77 11.03 4.71
N ASP A 42 28.25 11.26 5.91
CA ASP A 42 27.71 10.19 6.75
C ASP A 42 26.52 9.54 5.99
N PRO A 43 26.69 8.33 5.45
CA PRO A 43 25.67 7.69 4.63
C PRO A 43 24.43 7.33 5.46
N VAL A 44 24.60 7.11 6.77
CA VAL A 44 23.49 6.82 7.68
C VAL A 44 22.65 8.07 7.87
N ARG A 45 23.28 9.21 8.19
CA ARG A 45 22.58 10.50 8.31
C ARG A 45 21.84 10.88 7.03
N ARG A 46 22.43 10.63 5.85
CA ARG A 46 21.75 10.89 4.56
C ARG A 46 20.52 10.00 4.38
N ALA A 47 20.60 8.73 4.78
CA ALA A 47 19.47 7.81 4.73
C ALA A 47 18.36 8.21 5.72
N GLU A 48 18.72 8.59 6.94
CA GLU A 48 17.77 9.09 7.95
C GLU A 48 17.06 10.38 7.49
N GLN A 49 17.79 11.32 6.87
CA GLN A 49 17.19 12.52 6.28
C GLN A 49 16.23 12.21 5.13
N ALA A 50 16.56 11.24 4.28
CA ALA A 50 15.66 10.82 3.21
C ALA A 50 14.41 10.14 3.78
N LEU A 51 14.55 9.34 4.85
CA LEU A 51 13.43 8.68 5.52
C LEU A 51 12.50 9.71 6.20
N SER A 52 13.07 10.70 6.89
CA SER A 52 12.30 11.76 7.54
C SER A 52 11.52 12.65 6.56
N LEU A 53 12.05 12.85 5.34
CA LEU A 53 11.29 13.52 4.27
C LEU A 53 10.09 12.68 3.80
N LEU A 54 10.25 11.36 3.71
CA LEU A 54 9.17 10.44 3.38
C LEU A 54 8.13 10.33 4.50
N GLU A 55 8.52 10.35 5.78
CA GLU A 55 7.59 10.34 6.94
C GLU A 55 6.48 11.38 6.80
N ASN A 56 6.82 12.62 6.44
CA ASN A 56 5.83 13.69 6.26
C ASN A 56 4.89 13.46 5.06
N GLU A 57 5.30 12.69 4.05
CA GLU A 57 4.43 12.30 2.94
C GLU A 57 3.40 11.26 3.38
N PHE A 58 3.76 10.35 4.30
CA PHE A 58 2.85 9.35 4.84
C PHE A 58 1.73 9.97 5.70
N ASP A 59 2.03 11.03 6.46
CA ASP A 59 1.06 11.70 7.34
C ASP A 59 -0.16 12.24 6.58
N ASN A 60 0.03 12.67 5.32
CA ASN A 60 -1.06 13.21 4.50
C ASN A 60 -1.66 12.19 3.52
N TRP A 61 -1.09 11.00 3.37
CA TRP A 61 -1.59 10.00 2.43
C TRP A 61 -2.98 9.50 2.80
N MET A 62 -3.23 9.24 4.08
CA MET A 62 -4.56 8.79 4.50
C MET A 62 -5.62 9.87 4.21
N ALA A 63 -5.31 11.14 4.42
CA ALA A 63 -6.22 12.25 4.08
C ALA A 63 -6.51 12.32 2.57
N LEU A 64 -5.48 12.17 1.73
CA LEU A 64 -5.64 12.10 0.27
C LEU A 64 -6.54 10.94 -0.17
N GLU A 65 -6.41 9.77 0.44
CA GLU A 65 -7.28 8.64 0.10
C GLU A 65 -8.73 8.86 0.58
N VAL A 66 -8.92 9.51 1.74
CA VAL A 66 -10.26 9.92 2.18
C VAL A 66 -10.88 10.93 1.22
N ASP A 67 -10.13 11.93 0.75
CA ASP A 67 -10.62 12.92 -0.21
C ASP A 67 -11.09 12.24 -1.51
N ARG A 68 -10.31 11.30 -2.04
CA ARG A 68 -10.69 10.50 -3.23
C ARG A 68 -11.94 9.68 -2.99
N LEU A 69 -12.06 9.05 -1.81
CA LEU A 69 -13.24 8.30 -1.43
C LEU A 69 -14.49 9.19 -1.35
N GLU A 70 -14.36 10.40 -0.78
CA GLU A 70 -15.47 11.36 -0.71
C GLU A 70 -15.89 11.85 -2.09
N GLU A 71 -14.94 12.09 -3.00
CA GLU A 71 -15.21 12.46 -4.39
C GLU A 71 -15.93 11.33 -5.13
N ALA A 72 -15.44 10.09 -5.03
CA ALA A 72 -16.08 8.92 -5.65
C ALA A 72 -17.52 8.71 -5.14
N ARG A 73 -17.74 8.87 -3.83
CA ARG A 73 -19.09 8.85 -3.23
C ARG A 73 -19.98 9.95 -3.79
N ALA A 74 -19.47 11.18 -3.89
CA ALA A 74 -20.25 12.32 -4.39
C ALA A 74 -20.65 12.11 -5.85
N VAL A 75 -19.72 11.64 -6.70
CA VAL A 75 -20.00 11.29 -8.09
C VAL A 75 -21.07 10.21 -8.17
N LEU A 76 -20.92 9.10 -7.43
CA LEU A 76 -21.89 8.00 -7.43
C LEU A 76 -23.30 8.46 -6.99
N SER A 77 -23.40 9.38 -6.03
CA SER A 77 -24.67 9.92 -5.56
C SER A 77 -25.45 10.72 -6.62
N THR A 78 -24.74 11.27 -7.60
CA THR A 78 -25.31 12.05 -8.70
C THR A 78 -25.50 11.22 -9.98
N HIS A 79 -24.58 10.28 -10.22
CA HIS A 79 -24.54 9.41 -11.39
C HIS A 79 -24.28 7.98 -10.93
N SER A 80 -25.33 7.17 -10.86
CA SER A 80 -25.26 5.78 -10.43
C SER A 80 -25.02 4.86 -11.64
N GLY A 81 -23.76 4.54 -11.91
CA GLY A 81 -23.34 3.61 -12.95
C GLY A 81 -22.23 2.66 -12.49
N ALA A 82 -21.93 1.66 -13.32
CA ALA A 82 -20.94 0.63 -13.00
C ALA A 82 -19.51 1.21 -12.88
N ALA A 83 -19.19 2.25 -13.64
CA ALA A 83 -17.89 2.90 -13.59
C ALA A 83 -17.70 3.68 -12.28
N GLU A 84 -18.75 4.39 -11.85
CA GLU A 84 -18.75 5.18 -10.62
C GLU A 84 -18.71 4.26 -9.39
N LEU A 85 -19.42 3.12 -9.43
CA LEU A 85 -19.35 2.11 -8.38
C LEU A 85 -17.96 1.46 -8.32
N ALA A 86 -17.36 1.16 -9.47
CA ALA A 86 -16.00 0.62 -9.54
C ALA A 86 -14.96 1.59 -8.97
N GLU A 87 -15.12 2.90 -9.21
CA GLU A 87 -14.23 3.91 -8.64
C GLU A 87 -14.39 4.01 -7.12
N LEU A 88 -15.63 4.02 -6.60
CA LEU A 88 -15.87 3.95 -5.15
C LEU A 88 -15.22 2.70 -4.53
N TYR A 89 -15.41 1.54 -5.16
CA TYR A 89 -14.82 0.28 -4.71
C TYR A 89 -13.29 0.35 -4.68
N ARG A 90 -12.67 0.90 -5.73
CA ARG A 90 -11.22 1.06 -5.82
C ARG A 90 -10.69 1.95 -4.70
N SER A 91 -11.32 3.11 -4.44
CA SER A 91 -10.94 3.99 -3.33
C SER A 91 -11.08 3.30 -1.97
N CYS A 92 -12.14 2.51 -1.75
CA CYS A 92 -12.28 1.70 -0.52
C CYS A 92 -11.18 0.65 -0.40
N HIS A 93 -10.86 -0.04 -1.50
CA HIS A 93 -9.85 -1.09 -1.54
C HIS A 93 -8.44 -0.55 -1.27
N ASP A 94 -8.11 0.63 -1.81
CA ASP A 94 -6.83 1.31 -1.55
C ASP A 94 -6.70 1.65 -0.04
N ILE A 95 -7.75 2.21 0.57
CA ILE A 95 -7.80 2.47 2.01
C ILE A 95 -7.64 1.16 2.81
N ARG A 96 -8.40 0.12 2.48
CA ARG A 96 -8.28 -1.21 3.11
C ARG A 96 -6.83 -1.70 3.11
N GLY A 97 -6.13 -1.58 1.99
CA GLY A 97 -4.76 -2.07 1.83
C GLY A 97 -3.70 -1.22 2.56
N GLN A 98 -3.93 0.08 2.71
CA GLN A 98 -2.94 1.01 3.25
C GLN A 98 -3.17 1.38 4.72
N ALA A 99 -4.40 1.31 5.21
CA ALA A 99 -4.79 1.86 6.51
C ALA A 99 -4.00 1.28 7.69
N ALA A 100 -3.69 -0.02 7.68
CA ALA A 100 -2.87 -0.63 8.73
C ALA A 100 -1.44 -0.08 8.76
N THR A 101 -0.85 0.16 7.58
CA THR A 101 0.50 0.72 7.43
C THR A 101 0.53 2.20 7.84
N LEU A 102 -0.55 2.93 7.59
CA LEU A 102 -0.70 4.35 7.94
C LEU A 102 -1.20 4.57 9.38
N GLY A 103 -1.38 3.51 10.18
CA GLY A 103 -1.77 3.63 11.58
C GLY A 103 -3.28 3.82 11.85
N PHE A 104 -4.14 3.61 10.84
CA PHE A 104 -5.60 3.74 10.92
C PHE A 104 -6.32 2.40 10.72
N PRO A 105 -6.00 1.32 11.47
CA PRO A 105 -6.54 -0.01 11.20
C PRO A 105 -8.07 -0.06 11.19
N LEU A 106 -8.75 0.73 12.03
CA LEU A 106 -10.21 0.80 12.10
C LEU A 106 -10.83 1.43 10.83
N ALA A 107 -10.16 2.41 10.20
CA ALA A 107 -10.60 2.92 8.90
C ALA A 107 -10.52 1.83 7.82
N GLY A 108 -9.47 1.01 7.87
CA GLY A 108 -9.31 -0.16 7.00
C GLY A 108 -10.43 -1.17 7.17
N GLU A 109 -10.82 -1.50 8.40
CA GLU A 109 -11.91 -2.44 8.69
C GLU A 109 -13.28 -1.91 8.22
N ILE A 110 -13.52 -0.60 8.31
CA ILE A 110 -14.75 0.01 7.81
C ILE A 110 -14.79 0.01 6.28
N ALA A 111 -13.66 0.28 5.63
CA ALA A 111 -13.53 0.23 4.17
C ALA A 111 -13.70 -1.21 3.64
N ASP A 112 -13.09 -2.18 4.32
CA ASP A 112 -13.23 -3.62 4.05
C ASP A 112 -14.71 -4.03 4.06
N GLY A 113 -15.44 -3.63 5.11
CA GLY A 113 -16.87 -3.93 5.20
C GLY A 113 -17.70 -3.31 4.08
N LEU A 114 -17.30 -2.17 3.51
CA LEU A 114 -17.98 -1.58 2.35
C LEU A 114 -17.63 -2.34 1.07
N CYS A 115 -16.37 -2.75 0.87
CA CYS A 115 -15.97 -3.62 -0.24
C CYS A 115 -16.77 -4.93 -0.22
N ASP A 116 -16.81 -5.62 0.92
CA ASP A 116 -17.55 -6.88 1.08
C ASP A 116 -19.04 -6.72 0.74
N LEU A 117 -19.63 -5.57 1.07
CA LEU A 117 -21.02 -5.28 0.75
C LEU A 117 -21.23 -5.09 -0.75
N ILE A 118 -20.34 -4.36 -1.41
CA ILE A 118 -20.40 -4.15 -2.86
C ILE A 118 -20.20 -5.49 -3.59
N ASP A 119 -19.25 -6.31 -3.14
CA ASP A 119 -18.99 -7.64 -3.69
C ASP A 119 -20.20 -8.57 -3.50
N ALA A 120 -20.86 -8.52 -2.33
CA ALA A 120 -22.05 -9.33 -2.06
C ALA A 120 -23.30 -8.92 -2.86
N LEU A 121 -23.31 -7.73 -3.47
CA LEU A 121 -24.40 -7.23 -4.30
C LEU A 121 -24.15 -7.43 -5.80
N ASP A 122 -23.10 -8.18 -6.19
CA ASP A 122 -22.80 -8.57 -7.58
C ASP A 122 -22.81 -7.37 -8.57
N GLY A 123 -22.29 -6.21 -8.14
CA GLY A 123 -22.19 -5.01 -8.97
C GLY A 123 -23.40 -4.08 -8.90
N GLU A 124 -24.40 -4.37 -8.06
CA GLU A 124 -25.41 -3.39 -7.67
C GLU A 124 -24.88 -2.47 -6.56
N ALA A 125 -25.15 -1.17 -6.69
CA ALA A 125 -24.72 -0.20 -5.68
C ALA A 125 -25.51 -0.39 -4.38
N PRO A 126 -24.84 -0.44 -3.21
CA PRO A 126 -25.53 -0.40 -1.93
C PRO A 126 -26.39 0.86 -1.78
N PRO A 127 -27.40 0.87 -0.89
CA PRO A 127 -28.15 2.09 -0.62
C PRO A 127 -27.23 3.25 -0.22
N GLN A 128 -27.41 4.41 -0.86
CA GLN A 128 -26.55 5.58 -0.69
C GLN A 128 -26.34 5.95 0.78
N ALA A 129 -27.39 5.90 1.60
CA ALA A 129 -27.31 6.21 3.03
C ALA A 129 -26.37 5.27 3.82
N LEU A 130 -26.11 4.06 3.35
CA LEU A 130 -25.12 3.16 3.98
C LEU A 130 -23.71 3.48 3.50
N ILE A 131 -23.55 3.78 2.21
CA ILE A 131 -22.27 4.29 1.65
C ILE A 131 -21.86 5.55 2.41
N ASP A 132 -22.76 6.51 2.56
CA ASP A 132 -22.52 7.78 3.27
C ASP A 132 -22.02 7.53 4.70
N ARG A 133 -22.65 6.63 5.45
CA ARG A 133 -22.24 6.30 6.82
C ARG A 133 -20.85 5.67 6.89
N HIS A 134 -20.50 4.78 5.96
CA HIS A 134 -19.17 4.20 5.90
C HIS A 134 -18.11 5.26 5.61
N VAL A 135 -18.35 6.12 4.60
CA VAL A 135 -17.42 7.17 4.22
C VAL A 135 -17.27 8.22 5.32
N GLU A 136 -18.37 8.64 5.96
CA GLU A 136 -18.33 9.57 7.09
C GLU A 136 -17.59 9.00 8.30
N ALA A 137 -17.74 7.70 8.56
CA ALA A 137 -17.04 7.01 9.63
C ALA A 137 -15.52 6.97 9.37
N ILE A 138 -15.10 6.61 8.16
CA ILE A 138 -13.69 6.63 7.75
C ILE A 138 -13.13 8.05 7.89
N ARG A 139 -13.83 9.06 7.36
CA ARG A 139 -13.40 10.47 7.47
C ARG A 139 -13.28 10.92 8.92
N ALA A 140 -14.22 10.52 9.78
CA ALA A 140 -14.18 10.85 11.20
C ALA A 140 -12.97 10.21 11.89
N ILE A 141 -12.67 8.93 11.64
CA ILE A 141 -11.49 8.24 12.20
C ILE A 141 -10.20 8.98 11.83
N VAL A 142 -10.04 9.35 10.56
CA VAL A 142 -8.85 10.04 10.08
C VAL A 142 -8.76 11.47 10.61
N ARG A 143 -9.87 12.21 10.63
CA ARG A 143 -9.91 13.60 11.11
C ARG A 143 -9.66 13.72 12.61
N GLU A 144 -10.20 12.78 13.39
CA GLU A 144 -10.02 12.76 14.86
C GLU A 144 -8.71 12.04 15.27
N ASP A 145 -7.86 11.67 14.31
CA ASP A 145 -6.55 11.03 14.53
C ASP A 145 -6.64 9.75 15.37
N VAL A 146 -7.67 8.95 15.10
CA VAL A 146 -7.96 7.72 15.86
C VAL A 146 -7.03 6.61 15.39
N HIS A 147 -5.97 6.39 16.17
CA HIS A 147 -4.99 5.33 15.95
C HIS A 147 -5.27 4.06 16.76
N GLY A 148 -4.76 2.94 16.25
CA GLY A 148 -4.85 1.63 16.90
C GLY A 148 -6.23 0.98 16.79
N ARG A 149 -6.31 -0.32 17.13
CA ARG A 149 -7.58 -1.07 17.06
C ARG A 149 -8.44 -0.91 18.31
N ASP A 150 -7.81 -0.70 19.46
CA ASP A 150 -8.49 -0.72 20.76
C ASP A 150 -9.18 0.62 21.11
N HIS A 151 -9.42 1.49 20.13
CA HIS A 151 -10.07 2.78 20.39
C HIS A 151 -11.58 2.57 20.59
N PRO A 152 -12.14 2.81 21.79
CA PRO A 152 -13.51 2.38 22.12
C PRO A 152 -14.60 2.95 21.20
N LEU A 153 -14.41 4.20 20.75
CA LEU A 153 -15.32 4.84 19.79
C LEU A 153 -15.27 4.16 18.41
N GLY A 154 -14.09 3.77 17.97
CA GLY A 154 -13.90 3.20 16.64
C GLY A 154 -14.40 1.75 16.58
N GLU A 155 -14.17 0.96 17.63
CA GLU A 155 -14.76 -0.39 17.74
C GLU A 155 -16.29 -0.34 17.71
N ALA A 156 -16.90 0.57 18.49
CA ALA A 156 -18.35 0.74 18.52
C ALA A 156 -18.90 1.14 17.13
N LEU A 157 -18.15 1.95 16.38
CA LEU A 157 -18.52 2.37 15.03
C LEU A 157 -18.43 1.22 14.02
N VAL A 158 -17.36 0.42 14.07
CA VAL A 158 -17.19 -0.78 13.22
C VAL A 158 -18.34 -1.77 13.44
N GLU A 159 -18.63 -2.10 14.70
CA GLU A 159 -19.72 -3.03 15.05
C GLU A 159 -21.10 -2.49 14.67
N HIS A 160 -21.35 -1.19 14.84
CA HIS A 160 -22.60 -0.58 14.41
C HIS A 160 -22.80 -0.70 12.90
N LEU A 161 -21.78 -0.35 12.10
CA LEU A 161 -21.85 -0.43 10.65
C LEU A 161 -22.00 -1.88 10.17
N LYS A 162 -21.30 -2.82 10.80
CA LYS A 162 -21.45 -4.26 10.54
C LYS A 162 -22.90 -4.71 10.75
N GLY A 163 -23.51 -4.30 11.86
CA GLY A 163 -24.93 -4.54 12.12
C GLY A 163 -25.85 -3.98 11.04
N LEU A 164 -25.55 -2.79 10.49
CA LEU A 164 -26.32 -2.23 9.37
C LEU A 164 -26.17 -3.04 8.08
N ARG A 165 -24.95 -3.46 7.72
CA ARG A 165 -24.69 -4.26 6.51
C ARG A 165 -25.45 -5.59 6.53
N LEU A 166 -25.44 -6.29 7.67
CA LEU A 166 -26.13 -7.58 7.84
C LEU A 166 -27.65 -7.50 7.66
N ARG A 167 -28.25 -6.31 7.78
CA ARG A 167 -29.69 -6.12 7.57
C ARG A 167 -30.06 -5.94 6.10
N ILE A 168 -29.09 -5.57 5.27
CA ILE A 168 -29.27 -5.33 3.83
C ILE A 168 -28.90 -6.58 3.04
N ARG A 169 -27.85 -7.30 3.47
CA ARG A 169 -27.53 -8.60 2.91
C ARG A 169 -28.72 -9.56 3.17
N PRO A 170 -29.36 -10.13 2.15
CA PRO A 170 -30.35 -11.17 2.38
C PRO A 170 -29.65 -12.34 3.10
N ALA A 171 -30.30 -12.91 4.12
CA ALA A 171 -29.81 -14.11 4.79
C ALA A 171 -29.72 -15.25 3.76
N GLY A 172 -28.53 -15.50 3.22
CA GLY A 172 -28.26 -16.52 2.22
C GLY A 172 -26.76 -16.71 2.04
N ASP A 173 -26.35 -17.97 2.04
CA ASP A 173 -25.01 -18.52 1.87
C ASP A 173 -24.02 -18.28 3.03
N GLU A 174 -24.26 -18.99 4.14
CA GLU A 174 -23.20 -19.50 5.02
C GLU A 174 -22.69 -20.89 4.58
N ASP A 175 -23.04 -21.38 3.39
CA ASP A 175 -22.71 -22.74 2.95
C ASP A 175 -22.24 -22.74 1.47
N ARG A 176 -21.00 -22.30 1.24
CA ARG A 176 -20.25 -22.69 0.03
C ARG A 176 -18.75 -22.62 0.17
#